data_AF-A0A2N4SHQ0-F1
#
_entry.id   AF-A0A2N4SHQ0-F1
#
_cell.length_a   1.000
_cell.length_b   1.000
_cell.length_c   1.000
_cell.angle_alpha   90.00
_cell.angle_beta   90.00
_cell.angle_gamma   90.00
#
_symmetry.space_group_name_H-M   'P 1'
#
loop_
_entity.id
_entity.type
_entity.pdbx_description
1 polymer ?
#
loop_
_entity_poly.entity_id
_entity_poly.type
_entity_poly.pdbx_seq_one_letter_code
_entity_poly.pdbx_strand_id
1 'polypeptide(L)'
;MILVKTEAGQQVLKDRSVPLTPRQRSAFIQFDGKRSIDDVLGSGLGIGREEIEQMIALDLLAPLAGQPAAAPPVPAAPAAAASSGRSRQQRYKDAYPIATQLTGSLGLMGFRLNLQVEGTTSYEDLLALAPKIRAAVGPEKAAALDKALND
;
A
#
# COMPACT_ATOMS: atom_id res chain seq x y z
N MET A 1 -0.60 0.30 -20.64
CA MET A 1 -1.15 0.59 -19.29
C MET A 1 -0.69 -0.49 -18.33
N ILE A 2 -0.17 -0.11 -17.16
CA ILE A 2 0.33 -1.03 -16.13
C ILE A 2 -0.71 -1.06 -15.01
N LEU A 3 -1.11 -2.25 -14.57
CA LEU A 3 -2.07 -2.44 -13.49
C LEU A 3 -1.35 -3.00 -12.26
N VAL A 4 -1.78 -2.54 -11.10
CA VAL A 4 -1.33 -2.99 -9.79
C VAL A 4 -2.52 -3.54 -9.00
N LYS A 5 -2.25 -4.59 -8.21
CA LYS A 5 -3.23 -5.16 -7.27
C LYS A 5 -3.61 -4.13 -6.20
N THR A 6 -4.89 -3.86 -6.06
CA THR A 6 -5.43 -3.07 -4.94
C THR A 6 -5.41 -3.90 -3.66
N GLU A 7 -5.57 -3.24 -2.51
CA GLU A 7 -5.71 -3.94 -1.23
C GLU A 7 -6.98 -4.80 -1.18
N ALA A 8 -8.09 -4.30 -1.76
CA ALA A 8 -9.33 -5.05 -1.90
C ALA A 8 -9.12 -6.33 -2.72
N GLY A 9 -8.40 -6.25 -3.85
CA GLY A 9 -8.08 -7.41 -4.67
C GLY A 9 -7.19 -8.45 -3.97
N GLN A 10 -6.26 -8.00 -3.13
CA GLN A 10 -5.42 -8.90 -2.33
C GLN A 10 -6.22 -9.61 -1.23
N GLN A 11 -7.17 -8.92 -0.60
CA GLN A 11 -8.08 -9.52 0.38
C GLN A 11 -8.99 -10.56 -0.26
N VAL A 12 -9.57 -10.24 -1.42
CA VAL A 12 -10.40 -11.17 -2.21
C VAL A 12 -9.64 -12.43 -2.63
N LEU A 13 -8.34 -12.33 -2.89
CA LEU A 13 -7.51 -13.50 -3.20
C LEU A 13 -7.33 -14.42 -1.98
N LYS A 14 -7.24 -13.84 -0.77
CA LYS A 14 -7.05 -14.55 0.49
C LYS A 14 -8.33 -15.17 1.02
N ASP A 15 -9.41 -14.38 1.09
CA ASP A 15 -10.69 -14.78 1.67
C ASP A 15 -11.59 -15.52 0.67
N ARG A 16 -11.28 -15.42 -0.63
CA ARG A 16 -12.08 -15.95 -1.74
C ARG A 16 -13.51 -15.38 -1.80
N SER A 17 -13.75 -14.23 -1.19
CA SER A 17 -15.06 -13.58 -1.09
C SER A 17 -15.68 -13.25 -2.45
N VAL A 18 -14.86 -13.06 -3.49
CA VAL A 18 -15.32 -12.95 -4.89
C VAL A 18 -14.98 -14.24 -5.63
N PRO A 19 -15.94 -14.84 -6.37
CA PRO A 19 -15.73 -16.04 -7.15
C PRO A 19 -14.90 -15.75 -8.41
N LEU A 20 -13.59 -15.56 -8.21
CA LEU A 20 -12.63 -15.45 -9.32
C LEU A 20 -12.33 -16.83 -9.90
N THR A 21 -12.34 -16.93 -11.23
CA THR A 21 -11.93 -18.17 -11.90
C THR A 21 -10.46 -18.46 -11.63
N PRO A 22 -10.01 -19.74 -11.70
CA PRO A 22 -8.60 -20.09 -11.51
C PRO A 22 -7.66 -19.32 -12.46
N ARG A 23 -8.13 -18.97 -13.67
CA ARG A 23 -7.39 -18.18 -14.64
C ARG A 23 -7.28 -16.71 -14.23
N GLN A 24 -8.38 -16.11 -13.76
CA GLN A 24 -8.40 -14.74 -13.24
C GLN A 24 -7.46 -14.56 -12.05
N ARG A 25 -7.41 -15.57 -11.17
CA ARG A 25 -6.46 -15.59 -10.04
C ARG A 25 -5.01 -15.61 -10.51
N SER A 26 -4.68 -16.44 -11.50
CA SER A 26 -3.33 -16.49 -12.07
C SER A 26 -2.92 -15.18 -12.75
N ALA A 27 -3.84 -14.54 -13.49
CA ALA A 27 -3.60 -13.22 -14.08
C ALA A 27 -3.44 -12.13 -13.02
N PHE A 28 -4.27 -12.15 -11.98
CA PHE A 28 -4.18 -11.24 -10.84
C PHE A 28 -2.79 -11.27 -10.18
N ILE A 29 -2.22 -12.46 -10.03
CA ILE A 29 -0.88 -12.63 -9.47
C ILE A 29 0.18 -11.95 -10.35
N GLN A 30 0.05 -12.01 -11.68
CA GLN A 30 0.99 -11.38 -12.62
C GLN A 30 0.96 -9.84 -12.63
N PHE A 31 -0.16 -9.21 -12.25
CA PHE A 31 -0.25 -7.76 -12.12
C PHE A 31 0.50 -7.27 -10.88
N ASP A 32 1.82 -7.18 -10.95
CA ASP A 32 2.72 -6.79 -9.87
C ASP A 32 3.20 -5.33 -9.97
N GLY A 33 2.58 -4.55 -10.86
CA GLY A 33 3.02 -3.20 -11.18
C GLY A 33 4.28 -3.13 -12.07
N LYS A 34 4.79 -4.26 -12.56
CA LYS A 34 5.93 -4.30 -13.50
C LYS A 34 5.49 -4.66 -14.92
N ARG A 35 4.45 -5.49 -15.05
CA ARG A 35 3.92 -5.95 -16.33
C ARG A 35 2.76 -5.09 -16.81
N SER A 36 2.74 -4.82 -18.11
CA SER A 36 1.65 -4.13 -18.78
C SER A 36 0.50 -5.10 -19.10
N ILE A 37 -0.69 -4.56 -19.35
CA ILE A 37 -1.86 -5.36 -19.77
C ILE A 37 -1.53 -6.24 -20.99
N ASP A 38 -0.80 -5.71 -21.96
CA ASP A 38 -0.44 -6.41 -23.19
C ASP A 38 0.51 -7.60 -22.92
N ASP A 39 1.45 -7.42 -21.99
CA ASP A 39 2.38 -8.46 -21.55
C ASP A 39 1.65 -9.61 -20.84
N VAL A 40 0.65 -9.29 -20.01
CA VAL A 40 -0.17 -10.29 -19.32
C VAL A 40 -1.12 -11.00 -20.31
N LEU A 41 -1.71 -10.28 -21.27
CA LEU A 41 -2.52 -10.89 -22.34
C LEU A 41 -1.67 -11.82 -23.23
N GLY A 42 -0.42 -11.42 -23.52
CA GLY A 42 0.54 -12.21 -24.29
C GLY A 42 1.11 -13.42 -23.54
N SER A 43 0.95 -13.50 -22.22
CA SER A 43 1.49 -14.59 -21.38
C SER A 43 0.81 -15.96 -21.59
N GLY A 44 -0.22 -16.04 -22.44
CA GLY A 44 -0.86 -17.32 -22.81
C GLY A 44 -1.81 -17.89 -21.77
N LEU A 45 -2.19 -17.12 -20.74
CA LEU A 45 -3.14 -17.54 -19.69
C LEU A 45 -4.60 -17.67 -20.16
N GLY A 46 -4.91 -17.25 -21.40
CA GLY A 46 -6.26 -17.29 -21.96
C GLY A 46 -7.24 -16.31 -21.32
N ILE A 47 -6.73 -15.22 -20.75
CA ILE A 47 -7.50 -14.11 -20.19
C ILE A 47 -7.79 -13.09 -21.29
N GLY A 48 -9.05 -12.67 -21.40
CA GLY A 48 -9.48 -11.62 -22.32
C GLY A 48 -9.39 -10.21 -21.73
N ARG A 49 -9.41 -9.19 -22.59
CA ARG A 49 -9.44 -7.78 -22.15
C ARG A 49 -10.71 -7.46 -21.32
N GLU A 50 -11.85 -8.06 -21.65
CA GLU A 50 -13.11 -7.95 -20.89
C GLU A 50 -13.02 -8.49 -19.46
N GLU A 51 -12.21 -9.52 -19.21
CA GLU A 51 -12.01 -10.03 -17.85
C GLU A 51 -11.13 -9.09 -17.03
N ILE A 52 -10.12 -8.47 -17.65
CA ILE A 52 -9.27 -7.47 -16.99
C ILE A 52 -10.09 -6.23 -16.63
N GLU A 53 -10.98 -5.79 -17.53
CA GLU A 53 -11.91 -4.68 -17.27
C GLU A 53 -12.89 -4.99 -16.13
N GLN A 54 -13.43 -6.21 -16.05
CA GLN A 54 -14.23 -6.63 -14.90
C GLN A 54 -13.44 -6.62 -13.59
N MET A 55 -12.17 -7.01 -13.60
CA MET A 55 -11.32 -6.97 -12.41
C MET A 55 -10.98 -5.53 -11.97
N ILE A 56 -10.95 -4.58 -12.91
CA ILE A 56 -10.85 -3.15 -12.59
C ILE A 56 -12.19 -2.63 -12.04
N ALA A 57 -13.32 -3.03 -12.64
CA ALA A 57 -14.66 -2.64 -12.18
C ALA A 57 -15.01 -3.17 -10.78
N LEU A 58 -14.45 -4.32 -10.41
CA LEU A 58 -14.55 -4.92 -9.07
C LEU A 58 -13.52 -4.35 -8.08
N ASP A 59 -12.80 -3.29 -8.46
CA ASP A 59 -11.76 -2.61 -7.67
C ASP A 59 -10.62 -3.55 -7.23
N LEU A 60 -10.35 -4.62 -7.99
CA LEU A 60 -9.28 -5.57 -7.68
C LEU A 60 -7.94 -5.09 -8.27
N LEU A 61 -8.00 -4.48 -9.46
CA LEU A 61 -6.85 -3.95 -10.18
C LEU A 61 -7.01 -2.45 -10.40
N ALA A 62 -5.97 -1.68 -10.11
CA ALA A 62 -5.93 -0.24 -10.36
C ALA A 62 -4.78 0.11 -11.31
N PRO A 63 -4.92 1.15 -12.16
CA PRO A 63 -3.81 1.67 -12.94
C PRO A 63 -2.69 2.15 -12.03
N LEU A 64 -1.47 1.64 -12.27
CA LEU A 64 -0.27 2.17 -11.65
C LEU A 64 -0.03 3.56 -12.24
N ALA A 65 -0.24 4.58 -11.42
CA ALA A 65 -0.43 5.97 -11.86
C ALA A 65 0.71 6.47 -12.77
N GLY A 66 0.37 6.60 -14.05
CA GLY A 66 1.02 7.47 -15.02
C GLY A 66 -0.06 8.15 -15.84
N GLN A 67 -0.35 9.41 -15.49
CA GLN A 67 -1.23 10.40 -16.14
C GLN A 67 -2.76 10.34 -15.90
N PRO A 68 -3.43 11.52 -15.80
CA PRO A 68 -4.79 11.67 -15.28
C PRO A 68 -5.83 11.58 -16.39
N ALA A 69 -6.97 10.98 -16.10
CA ALA A 69 -8.23 11.33 -16.76
C ALA A 69 -9.42 10.96 -15.87
N ALA A 70 -10.01 12.02 -15.31
CA ALA A 70 -11.42 12.19 -14.99
C ALA A 70 -12.15 11.08 -14.21
N ALA A 71 -12.45 11.43 -12.96
CA ALA A 71 -13.49 10.83 -12.12
C ALA A 71 -14.89 10.87 -12.77
N PRO A 72 -15.86 10.21 -12.14
CA PRO A 72 -16.97 10.97 -11.56
C PRO A 72 -16.91 10.98 -10.03
N PRO A 73 -17.38 12.05 -9.39
CA PRO A 73 -17.18 12.30 -7.97
C PRO A 73 -18.15 11.45 -7.14
N VAL A 74 -17.66 10.82 -6.08
CA VAL A 74 -18.49 10.45 -4.93
C VAL A 74 -17.98 11.19 -3.71
N PRO A 75 -18.90 11.72 -2.88
CA PRO A 75 -18.65 12.90 -2.09
C PRO A 75 -17.75 12.58 -0.91
N ALA A 76 -16.82 13.49 -0.64
CA ALA A 76 -16.12 13.57 0.62
C ALA A 76 -17.12 13.55 1.78
N ALA A 77 -16.84 12.74 2.79
CA ALA A 77 -17.09 13.15 4.16
C ALA A 77 -15.74 13.46 4.84
N PRO A 78 -15.66 14.57 5.60
CA PRO A 78 -14.46 15.39 5.66
C PRO A 78 -13.84 15.44 7.06
N ALA A 79 -12.74 16.20 7.12
CA ALA A 79 -12.13 16.79 8.32
C ALA A 79 -11.25 15.84 9.15
N ALA A 80 -10.07 16.20 9.62
CA ALA A 80 -9.22 17.39 9.54
C ALA A 80 -7.78 16.88 9.83
N ALA A 81 -6.67 17.56 9.63
CA ALA A 81 -6.38 18.96 9.41
C ALA A 81 -5.09 19.05 8.59
N ALA A 82 -4.91 20.22 7.98
CA ALA A 82 -3.77 20.59 7.18
C ALA A 82 -2.42 20.49 7.92
N SER A 83 -1.47 19.91 7.23
CA SER A 83 -0.09 20.38 7.14
C SER A 83 0.47 19.78 5.85
N SER A 84 1.20 20.56 5.05
CA SER A 84 2.12 20.16 3.97
C SER A 84 1.75 18.99 3.02
N GLY A 85 1.19 19.31 1.85
CA GLY A 85 1.43 18.70 0.52
C GLY A 85 1.23 17.20 0.24
N ARG A 86 1.35 16.31 1.22
CA ARG A 86 1.34 14.84 1.07
C ARG A 86 0.11 14.24 1.76
N SER A 87 -0.49 13.25 1.11
CA SER A 87 -1.55 12.45 1.71
C SER A 87 -1.00 11.64 2.89
N ARG A 88 -1.86 11.30 3.87
CA ARG A 88 -1.45 10.46 5.02
C ARG A 88 -0.83 9.13 4.57
N GLN A 89 -1.31 8.58 3.47
CA GLN A 89 -0.81 7.33 2.90
C GLN A 89 0.60 7.48 2.31
N GLN A 90 0.93 8.64 1.75
CA GLN A 90 2.28 8.94 1.28
C GLN A 90 3.25 9.07 2.47
N ARG A 91 2.84 9.78 3.53
CA ARG A 91 3.63 9.88 4.77
C ARG A 91 3.89 8.53 5.41
N TYR A 92 2.89 7.66 5.44
CA TYR A 92 3.05 6.29 5.91
C TYR A 92 4.11 5.52 5.10
N LYS A 93 4.04 5.60 3.76
CA LYS A 93 5.01 4.95 2.88
C LYS A 93 6.44 5.44 3.10
N ASP A 94 6.61 6.74 3.33
CA ASP A 94 7.92 7.34 3.56
C ASP A 94 8.46 7.04 4.97
N ALA A 95 7.58 7.03 5.98
CA ALA A 95 7.94 6.83 7.39
C ALA A 95 8.16 5.36 7.78
N TYR A 96 7.43 4.42 7.17
CA TYR A 96 7.50 2.99 7.47
C TYR A 96 8.92 2.40 7.35
N PRO A 97 9.66 2.55 6.23
CA PRO A 97 11.01 1.98 6.11
C PRO A 97 11.99 2.59 7.12
N ILE A 98 11.80 3.86 7.49
CA ILE A 98 12.60 4.55 8.50
C ILE A 98 12.32 3.92 9.87
N ALA A 99 11.05 3.72 10.23
CA ALA A 99 10.66 3.08 11.48
C ALA A 99 11.23 1.66 11.60
N THR A 100 11.09 0.82 10.55
CA THR A 100 11.62 -0.55 10.54
C THR A 100 13.15 -0.59 10.70
N GLN A 101 13.87 0.31 10.02
CA GLN A 101 15.33 0.39 10.13
C GLN A 101 15.76 0.84 11.53
N LEU A 102 15.09 1.85 12.09
CA LEU A 102 15.33 2.36 13.44
C LEU A 102 15.11 1.27 14.49
N THR A 103 13.97 0.58 14.44
CA THR A 103 13.66 -0.51 15.38
C THR A 103 14.54 -1.75 15.18
N GLY A 104 14.98 -2.03 13.95
CA GLY A 104 15.92 -3.11 13.65
C GLY A 104 17.32 -2.87 14.21
N SER A 105 17.76 -1.60 14.25
CA SER A 105 19.08 -1.23 14.76
C SER A 105 19.25 -1.37 16.28
N LEU A 106 18.15 -1.59 17.02
CA LEU A 106 18.12 -1.77 18.47
C LEU A 106 18.42 -3.21 18.94
N GLY A 107 18.57 -4.16 18.00
CA GLY A 107 18.84 -5.56 18.32
C GLY A 107 17.69 -6.25 19.07
N LEU A 108 18.03 -7.21 19.95
CA LEU A 108 17.05 -8.03 20.68
C LEU A 108 16.05 -7.20 21.52
N MET A 109 16.49 -6.07 22.08
CA MET A 109 15.62 -5.17 22.87
C MET A 109 14.60 -4.43 22.00
N GLY A 110 14.92 -4.21 20.72
CA GLY A 110 14.02 -3.59 19.75
C GLY A 110 13.13 -4.58 19.00
N PHE A 111 13.34 -5.89 19.13
CA PHE A 111 12.64 -6.90 18.35
C PHE A 111 11.11 -6.83 18.49
N ARG A 112 10.60 -6.66 19.72
CA ARG A 112 9.16 -6.50 19.95
C ARG A 112 8.59 -5.22 19.33
N LEU A 113 9.38 -4.14 19.36
CA LEU A 113 8.99 -2.86 18.78
C LEU A 113 9.02 -2.91 17.24
N ASN A 114 9.97 -3.67 16.68
CA ASN A 114 10.06 -3.94 15.24
C ASN A 114 8.81 -4.68 14.75
N LEU A 115 8.41 -5.76 15.42
CA LEU A 115 7.18 -6.49 15.10
C LEU A 115 5.92 -5.61 15.16
N GLN A 116 5.87 -4.66 16.10
CA GLN A 116 4.76 -3.71 16.17
C GLN A 116 4.74 -2.77 14.96
N VAL A 117 5.92 -2.31 14.51
CA VAL A 117 6.04 -1.51 13.29
C VAL A 117 5.65 -2.32 12.06
N GLU A 118 6.13 -3.55 11.92
CA GLU A 118 5.79 -4.44 10.81
C GLU A 118 4.29 -4.80 10.75
N GLY A 119 3.62 -4.81 11.90
CA GLY A 119 2.18 -5.02 12.01
C GLY A 119 1.32 -3.77 11.74
N THR A 120 1.92 -2.60 11.58
CA THR A 120 1.16 -1.39 11.21
C THR A 120 0.67 -1.49 9.77
N THR A 121 -0.53 -0.97 9.52
CA THR A 121 -1.11 -0.94 8.17
C THR A 121 -1.48 0.47 7.73
N SER A 122 -1.49 1.41 8.67
CA SER A 122 -1.96 2.77 8.46
C SER A 122 -1.02 3.81 9.06
N TYR A 123 -1.08 5.03 8.54
CA TYR A 123 -0.38 6.20 9.09
C TYR A 123 -0.65 6.39 10.58
N GLU A 124 -1.90 6.21 11.00
CA GLU A 124 -2.32 6.40 12.39
C GLU A 124 -1.68 5.36 13.33
N ASP A 125 -1.56 4.11 12.88
CA ASP A 125 -0.89 3.05 13.64
C ASP A 125 0.60 3.37 13.83
N LEU A 126 1.27 3.81 12.76
CA LEU A 126 2.69 4.16 12.79
C LEU A 126 2.94 5.40 13.66
N LEU A 127 2.05 6.38 13.60
CA LEU A 127 2.11 7.59 14.41
C LEU A 127 1.89 7.27 15.90
N ALA A 128 1.02 6.31 16.23
CA ALA A 128 0.85 5.83 17.60
C ALA A 128 2.11 5.13 18.16
N LEU A 129 2.96 4.57 17.30
CA LEU A 129 4.23 3.94 17.68
C LEU A 129 5.42 4.90 17.70
N ALA A 130 5.35 6.02 16.98
CA ALA A 130 6.40 7.04 16.92
C ALA A 130 6.98 7.44 18.30
N PRO A 131 6.18 7.75 19.35
CA PRO A 131 6.74 8.11 20.66
C PRO A 131 7.49 6.94 21.34
N LYS A 132 7.07 5.69 21.10
CA LYS A 132 7.76 4.50 21.63
C LYS A 132 9.08 4.26 20.89
N ILE A 133 9.09 4.43 19.57
CA ILE A 133 10.31 4.36 18.75
C ILE A 133 11.28 5.42 19.21
N ARG A 134 10.83 6.67 19.38
CA ARG A 134 11.65 7.77 19.87
C ARG A 134 12.26 7.52 21.25
N ALA A 135 11.49 6.97 22.18
CA ALA A 135 12.00 6.60 23.50
C ALA A 135 13.07 5.49 23.43
N ALA A 136 12.97 4.58 22.45
CA ALA A 136 13.90 3.46 22.31
C ALA A 136 15.19 3.80 21.53
N VAL A 137 15.09 4.61 20.46
CA VAL A 137 16.25 4.96 19.60
C VAL A 137 16.92 6.29 19.96
N GLY A 138 16.26 7.11 20.78
CA GLY A 138 16.68 8.46 21.13
C GLY A 138 16.19 9.54 20.14
N PRO A 139 16.10 10.80 20.59
CA PRO A 139 15.50 11.90 19.82
C PRO A 139 16.26 12.24 18.53
N GLU A 140 17.59 12.06 18.49
CA GLU A 140 18.40 12.33 17.30
C GLU A 140 18.08 11.36 16.15
N LYS A 141 17.99 10.07 16.45
CA LYS A 141 17.66 9.04 15.44
C LYS A 141 16.19 9.08 15.05
N ALA A 142 15.30 9.48 15.97
CA ALA A 142 13.87 9.62 15.71
C ALA A 142 13.51 10.83 14.84
N ALA A 143 14.38 11.83 14.72
CA ALA A 143 14.11 13.05 13.95
C ALA A 143 13.76 12.77 12.47
N ALA A 144 14.39 11.75 11.86
CA ALA A 144 14.07 11.34 10.49
C ALA A 144 12.65 10.76 10.35
N LEU A 145 12.21 10.01 11.38
CA LEU A 145 10.86 9.45 11.45
C LEU A 145 9.83 10.55 11.73
N ASP A 146 10.11 11.44 12.68
CA ASP A 146 9.24 12.58 13.02
C ASP A 146 9.06 13.51 11.81
N LYS A 147 10.11 13.71 11.00
CA LYS A 147 10.01 14.45 9.74
C LYS A 147 9.12 13.72 8.74
N ALA A 148 9.34 12.44 8.49
CA ALA A 148 8.52 11.68 7.53
C ALA A 148 7.03 11.59 7.94
N LEU A 149 6.73 11.67 9.25
CA LEU A 149 5.36 11.68 9.76
C LEU A 149 4.69 13.06 9.73
N ASN A 150 5.44 14.15 9.77
CA ASN A 150 4.90 15.52 9.90
C ASN A 150 5.13 16.42 8.67
N ASP A 151 5.98 16.02 7.71
CA ASP A 151 6.30 16.73 6.45
C ASP A 151 5.25 16.44 5.35
#